data_AF-A0A9J7DKX6-F1
#
_entry.id   AF-A0A9J7DKX6-F1
#
_cell.length_a   1.000
_cell.length_b   1.000
_cell.length_c   1.000
_cell.angle_alpha   90.00
_cell.angle_beta   90.00
_cell.angle_gamma   90.00
#
_symmetry.space_group_name_H-M   'P 1'
#
loop_
_entity.id
_entity.type
_entity.pdbx_description
1 polymer ?
#
loop_
_entity_poly.entity_id
_entity_poly.type
_entity_poly.pdbx_seq_one_letter_code
_entity_poly.pdbx_strand_id
1 'polypeptide(L)'
;MIAFGINLDMKERVMTWSNVEIPLNVGYDESTPIRRLTTDHPEIIPPCAEAIIWVPMNGDCGAEKLWVVEPAENRNSNILIANALVKSNKDGLIPVRVLNLSNKQEQICQFSDVGQCTPAEAVVNLETSTEKPAAMEKKHLDGYIKEWTHQLSPSERNKAKQLLWKYASTFALTKEHQGRTSVVKHEINTADARPIKQPPRSVPLA
;
A
#
# COMPACT_ATOMS: atom_id res chain seq x y z
N MET A 1 18.01 -20.56 13.69
CA MET A 1 17.90 -21.15 12.35
C MET A 1 16.73 -20.49 11.64
N ILE A 2 16.99 -19.58 10.72
CA ILE A 2 15.99 -19.13 9.76
C ILE A 2 15.97 -20.24 8.71
N ALA A 3 14.85 -20.94 8.57
CA ALA A 3 14.71 -21.97 7.56
C ALA A 3 14.65 -21.26 6.21
N PHE A 4 15.77 -21.24 5.48
CA PHE A 4 15.83 -20.82 4.08
C PHE A 4 15.18 -21.92 3.24
N GLY A 5 13.85 -22.01 3.31
CA GLY A 5 13.06 -22.94 2.52
C GLY A 5 12.38 -22.19 1.38
N ILE A 6 12.46 -22.75 0.17
CA ILE A 6 11.57 -22.40 -0.92
C ILE A 6 10.39 -23.37 -0.82
N ASN A 7 9.16 -22.86 -0.83
CA ASN A 7 7.96 -23.70 -0.93
C ASN A 7 7.33 -23.48 -2.31
N LEU A 8 7.12 -24.58 -3.02
CA LEU A 8 6.55 -24.61 -4.36
C LEU A 8 5.15 -25.24 -4.29
N ASP A 9 4.11 -24.42 -4.37
CA ASP A 9 2.73 -24.90 -4.47
C ASP A 9 2.34 -25.04 -5.94
N MET A 10 2.30 -26.29 -6.41
CA MET A 10 1.93 -26.60 -7.79
C MET A 10 0.42 -26.55 -8.06
N LYS A 11 -0.43 -26.56 -7.02
CA LYS A 11 -1.88 -26.43 -7.17
C LYS A 11 -2.26 -24.97 -7.39
N GLU A 12 -1.76 -24.10 -6.52
CA GLU A 12 -1.97 -22.65 -6.61
C GLU A 12 -1.01 -21.99 -7.62
N ARG A 13 0.00 -22.73 -8.09
CA ARG A 13 1.07 -22.26 -8.99
C ARG A 13 1.80 -21.06 -8.40
N VAL A 14 2.25 -21.16 -7.15
CA VAL A 14 2.99 -20.10 -6.47
C VAL A 14 4.27 -20.67 -5.85
N MET A 15 5.39 -19.98 -6.05
CA MET A 15 6.60 -20.18 -5.28
C MET A 15 6.67 -19.14 -4.17
N THR A 16 6.91 -19.58 -2.94
CA THR A 16 7.13 -18.68 -1.81
C THR A 16 8.57 -18.79 -1.33
N TRP A 17 9.23 -17.65 -1.21
CA TRP A 17 10.58 -17.55 -0.66
C TRP A 17 10.64 -16.40 0.34
N SER A 18 10.89 -16.74 1.60
CA SER A 18 10.82 -15.79 2.73
C SER A 18 9.44 -15.11 2.80
N ASN A 19 9.38 -13.82 2.47
CA ASN A 19 8.17 -13.02 2.44
C ASN A 19 7.73 -12.64 1.03
N VAL A 20 8.32 -13.26 0.00
CA VAL A 20 8.00 -13.01 -1.40
C VAL A 20 7.21 -14.19 -1.95
N GLU A 21 6.09 -13.89 -2.61
CA GLU A 21 5.30 -14.83 -3.40
C GLU A 21 5.51 -14.54 -4.88
N ILE A 22 5.87 -15.57 -5.64
CA ILE A 22 6.18 -15.49 -7.06
C ILE A 22 5.20 -16.44 -7.78
N PRO A 23 4.20 -15.93 -8.52
CA PRO A 23 3.36 -16.78 -9.35
C PRO A 23 4.19 -17.50 -10.41
N LEU A 24 4.01 -18.82 -10.50
CA LEU A 24 4.67 -19.71 -11.44
C LEU A 24 3.95 -19.65 -12.79
N ASN A 25 4.55 -18.95 -13.75
CA ASN A 25 4.13 -19.03 -15.14
C ASN A 25 4.86 -20.20 -15.82
N VAL A 26 4.11 -21.17 -16.35
CA VAL A 26 4.67 -22.30 -17.11
C VAL A 26 4.79 -21.86 -18.57
N GLY A 27 5.98 -21.41 -18.98
CA GLY A 27 6.28 -21.06 -20.37
C GLY A 27 7.44 -20.07 -20.49
N TYR A 28 8.36 -20.31 -21.43
CA TYR A 28 9.38 -19.36 -21.86
C TYR A 28 8.79 -18.39 -22.90
N ASP A 29 7.68 -17.75 -22.57
CA ASP A 29 7.09 -16.75 -23.48
C ASP A 29 7.73 -15.40 -23.17
N GLU A 30 8.59 -14.93 -24.09
CA GLU A 30 9.44 -13.73 -23.92
C GLU A 30 8.65 -12.40 -23.95
N SER A 31 7.32 -12.46 -24.06
CA SER A 31 6.47 -11.27 -23.96
C SER A 31 5.59 -11.36 -22.71
N THR A 32 5.89 -10.55 -21.69
CA THR A 32 4.88 -10.24 -20.66
C THR A 32 3.73 -9.53 -21.38
N PRO A 33 2.53 -10.13 -21.46
CA PRO A 33 1.46 -9.56 -22.26
C PRO A 33 0.95 -8.30 -21.56
N ILE A 34 1.42 -7.15 -22.02
CA ILE A 34 0.84 -5.85 -21.70
C ILE A 34 -0.54 -5.82 -22.33
N ARG A 35 -1.59 -5.69 -21.51
CA ARG A 35 -2.97 -5.63 -21.99
C ARG A 35 -3.51 -4.23 -21.83
N ARG A 36 -4.19 -3.73 -22.86
CA ARG A 36 -4.83 -2.41 -22.83
C ARG A 36 -6.19 -2.50 -22.15
N LEU A 37 -6.52 -1.48 -21.36
CA LEU A 37 -7.80 -1.30 -20.71
C LEU A 37 -8.57 -0.20 -21.43
N THR A 38 -9.70 -0.56 -22.02
CA THR A 38 -10.53 0.35 -22.81
C THR A 38 -11.96 0.29 -22.32
N THR A 39 -12.57 1.44 -22.02
CA THR A 39 -13.97 1.49 -21.59
C THR A 39 -14.90 1.02 -22.71
N ASP A 40 -15.90 0.22 -22.38
CA ASP A 40 -16.94 -0.24 -23.30
C ASP A 40 -18.22 0.59 -23.22
N HIS A 41 -18.37 1.45 -22.21
CA HIS A 41 -19.43 2.45 -22.06
C HIS A 41 -18.89 3.74 -21.41
N PRO A 42 -19.60 4.88 -21.54
CA PRO A 42 -19.17 6.12 -20.90
C PRO A 42 -19.36 6.06 -19.38
N GLU A 43 -18.39 6.60 -18.64
CA GLU A 43 -18.39 6.65 -17.17
C GLU A 43 -18.40 8.10 -16.71
N ILE A 44 -19.31 8.42 -15.79
CA ILE A 44 -19.49 9.78 -15.25
C ILE A 44 -18.86 9.83 -13.86
N ILE A 45 -17.85 10.67 -13.68
CA ILE A 45 -17.17 10.85 -12.40
C ILE A 45 -17.60 12.18 -11.78
N PRO A 46 -18.24 12.16 -10.59
CA PRO A 46 -18.68 13.38 -9.92
C PRO A 46 -17.52 14.35 -9.63
N PRO A 47 -17.82 15.65 -9.41
CA PRO A 47 -16.81 16.64 -9.01
C PRO A 47 -16.03 16.22 -7.75
N CYS A 48 -14.72 16.44 -7.74
CA CYS A 48 -13.85 16.21 -6.58
C CYS A 48 -14.00 14.81 -5.95
N ALA A 49 -14.38 13.80 -6.75
CA ALA A 49 -14.74 12.49 -6.26
C ALA A 49 -13.80 11.41 -6.77
N GLU A 50 -13.64 10.38 -5.94
CA GLU A 50 -12.98 9.14 -6.28
C GLU A 50 -14.01 8.06 -6.59
N ALA A 51 -13.73 7.22 -7.59
CA ALA A 51 -14.60 6.14 -8.00
C ALA A 51 -13.79 4.91 -8.47
N ILE A 52 -14.45 3.76 -8.51
CA ILE A 52 -13.94 2.55 -9.17
C ILE A 52 -14.83 2.29 -10.37
N ILE A 53 -14.23 2.29 -11.56
CA ILE A 53 -14.89 1.89 -12.81
C ILE A 53 -14.44 0.48 -13.18
N TRP A 54 -15.31 -0.28 -13.84
CA TRP A 54 -15.03 -1.66 -14.23
C TRP A 54 -14.74 -1.72 -15.72
N VAL A 55 -13.48 -1.97 -16.08
CA VAL A 55 -13.03 -1.84 -17.47
C VAL A 55 -12.70 -3.22 -18.03
N PRO A 56 -13.26 -3.58 -19.20
CA PRO A 56 -12.91 -4.84 -19.84
C PRO A 56 -11.46 -4.83 -20.29
N MET A 57 -10.79 -5.94 -20.04
CA MET A 57 -9.40 -6.14 -20.47
C MET A 57 -9.36 -6.87 -21.80
N ASN A 58 -8.43 -6.45 -22.68
CA ASN A 58 -8.27 -7.11 -23.97
C ASN A 58 -7.59 -8.49 -23.82
N GLY A 59 -8.32 -9.54 -24.18
CA GLY A 59 -7.86 -10.94 -24.16
C GLY A 59 -8.14 -11.66 -22.84
N ASP A 60 -7.62 -12.89 -22.71
CA ASP A 60 -7.87 -13.73 -21.53
C ASP A 60 -7.21 -13.16 -20.27
N CYS A 61 -8.02 -12.91 -19.24
CA CYS A 61 -7.60 -12.39 -17.95
C CYS A 61 -7.14 -13.45 -16.96
N GLY A 62 -7.53 -14.72 -17.18
CA GLY A 62 -7.52 -15.73 -16.13
C GLY A 62 -8.41 -15.33 -14.95
N ALA A 63 -9.01 -16.32 -14.29
CA ALA A 63 -9.69 -16.06 -13.03
C ALA A 63 -8.68 -15.93 -11.88
N GLU A 64 -8.91 -15.01 -10.96
CA GLU A 64 -8.15 -14.87 -9.70
C GLU A 64 -6.66 -14.52 -9.88
N LYS A 65 -6.26 -13.94 -11.02
CA LYS A 65 -4.86 -13.56 -11.29
C LYS A 65 -4.59 -12.12 -10.83
N LEU A 66 -3.39 -11.86 -10.32
CA LEU A 66 -2.94 -10.52 -9.95
C LEU A 66 -2.37 -9.76 -11.14
N TRP A 67 -2.77 -8.49 -11.25
CA TRP A 67 -2.38 -7.56 -12.30
C TRP A 67 -1.99 -6.23 -11.69
N VAL A 68 -1.05 -5.54 -12.32
CA VAL A 68 -0.68 -4.16 -12.02
C VAL A 68 -1.31 -3.28 -13.08
N VAL A 69 -2.17 -2.34 -12.67
CA VAL A 69 -2.80 -1.34 -13.54
C VAL A 69 -1.94 -0.08 -13.52
N GLU A 70 -1.67 0.47 -14.71
CA GLU A 70 -0.91 1.70 -14.90
C GLU A 70 -1.67 2.61 -15.88
N PRO A 71 -1.70 3.94 -15.63
CA PRO A 71 -2.39 4.89 -16.48
C PRO A 71 -1.73 5.01 -17.85
N ALA A 72 -2.51 5.34 -18.88
CA ALA A 72 -1.97 5.63 -20.20
C ALA A 72 -1.06 6.88 -20.17
N GLU A 73 0.16 6.74 -20.68
CA GLU A 73 1.07 7.87 -20.90
C GLU A 73 0.37 8.86 -21.86
N ASN A 74 0.26 10.14 -21.47
CA ASN A 74 -0.34 11.25 -22.24
C ASN A 74 -1.83 11.56 -22.01
N ARG A 75 -2.33 11.45 -20.78
CA ARG A 75 -3.66 11.99 -20.43
C ARG A 75 -3.57 13.41 -19.86
N ASN A 76 -3.85 14.41 -20.70
CA ASN A 76 -4.24 15.75 -20.25
C ASN A 76 -5.73 15.75 -19.87
N SER A 77 -6.07 15.08 -18.77
CA SER A 77 -7.45 15.02 -18.26
C SER A 77 -7.52 15.38 -16.78
N ASN A 78 -8.62 16.00 -16.35
CA ASN A 78 -8.92 16.23 -14.93
C ASN A 78 -9.19 14.92 -14.16
N ILE A 79 -9.29 13.80 -14.86
CA ILE A 79 -9.36 12.46 -14.28
C ILE A 79 -7.96 11.90 -14.13
N LEU A 80 -7.55 11.63 -12.89
CA LEU A 80 -6.40 10.81 -12.57
C LEU A 80 -6.80 9.34 -12.49
N ILE A 81 -5.87 8.46 -12.84
CA ILE A 81 -6.01 7.02 -12.71
C ILE A 81 -4.88 6.53 -11.83
N ALA A 82 -5.21 5.77 -10.80
CA ALA A 82 -4.23 5.29 -9.84
C ALA A 82 -3.50 4.05 -10.36
N ASN A 83 -2.21 3.97 -10.06
CA ASN A 83 -1.49 2.70 -10.14
C ASN A 83 -2.05 1.78 -9.06
N ALA A 84 -2.46 0.57 -9.45
CA ALA A 84 -3.14 -0.34 -8.53
C ALA A 84 -2.74 -1.80 -8.77
N LEU A 85 -2.55 -2.54 -7.67
CA LEU A 85 -2.53 -4.00 -7.71
C LEU A 85 -3.98 -4.48 -7.63
N VAL A 86 -4.41 -5.22 -8.64
CA VAL A 86 -5.80 -5.68 -8.80
C VAL A 86 -5.85 -7.18 -9.03
N LYS A 87 -7.00 -7.78 -8.72
CA LYS A 87 -7.27 -9.19 -8.98
C LYS A 87 -8.34 -9.30 -10.06
N SER A 88 -8.09 -10.12 -11.08
CA SER A 88 -9.05 -10.35 -12.15
C SER A 88 -10.21 -11.23 -11.68
N ASN A 89 -11.44 -10.84 -12.06
CA ASN A 89 -12.62 -11.67 -11.88
C ASN A 89 -12.87 -12.57 -13.11
N LYS A 90 -13.77 -13.55 -12.98
CA LYS A 90 -14.15 -14.48 -14.08
C LYS A 90 -14.78 -13.76 -15.28
N ASP A 91 -15.33 -12.60 -15.04
CA ASP A 91 -16.08 -11.75 -15.97
C ASP A 91 -15.16 -10.88 -16.84
N GLY A 92 -13.83 -10.93 -16.63
CA GLY A 92 -12.86 -10.20 -17.47
C GLY A 92 -12.80 -8.70 -17.23
N LEU A 93 -13.52 -8.21 -16.21
CA LEU A 93 -13.53 -6.81 -15.80
C LEU A 93 -12.43 -6.54 -14.78
N ILE A 94 -11.69 -5.46 -15.01
CA ILE A 94 -10.62 -4.98 -14.14
C ILE A 94 -11.11 -3.73 -13.42
N PRO A 95 -11.06 -3.69 -12.08
CA PRO A 95 -11.39 -2.48 -11.33
C PRO A 95 -10.29 -1.43 -11.52
N VAL A 96 -10.65 -0.27 -12.05
CA VAL A 96 -9.74 0.86 -12.25
C VAL A 96 -10.18 2.00 -11.33
N ARG A 97 -9.26 2.44 -10.46
CA ARG A 97 -9.51 3.52 -9.50
C ARG A 97 -9.21 4.86 -10.14
N VAL A 98 -10.20 5.74 -10.16
CA VAL A 98 -10.16 7.04 -10.83
C VAL A 98 -10.49 8.16 -9.85
N LEU A 99 -9.88 9.33 -10.04
CA LEU A 99 -10.10 10.52 -9.23
C LEU A 99 -10.35 11.71 -10.13
N ASN A 100 -11.50 12.35 -9.97
CA ASN A 100 -11.79 13.61 -10.62
C ASN A 100 -11.28 14.78 -9.78
N LEU A 101 -10.29 15.51 -10.30
CA LEU A 101 -9.75 16.71 -9.67
C LEU A 101 -10.56 17.98 -9.99
N SER A 102 -11.45 17.91 -10.97
CA SER A 102 -12.30 19.02 -11.39
C SER A 102 -13.39 19.29 -10.36
N ASN A 103 -13.75 20.56 -10.21
CA ASN A 103 -14.96 20.96 -9.48
C ASN A 103 -16.24 20.80 -10.34
N LYS A 104 -16.12 20.19 -11.52
CA LYS A 104 -17.22 19.83 -12.41
C LYS A 104 -17.24 18.32 -12.61
N GLN A 105 -18.42 17.83 -12.99
CA GLN A 105 -18.57 16.45 -13.42
C GLN A 105 -17.75 16.24 -14.68
N GLU A 106 -16.95 15.17 -14.68
CA GLU A 106 -16.13 14.79 -15.82
C GLU A 106 -16.62 13.45 -16.37
N GLN A 107 -16.42 13.22 -17.65
CA GLN A 107 -16.84 11.99 -18.31
C GLN A 107 -15.65 11.30 -18.95
N ILE A 108 -15.51 10.01 -18.70
CA ILE A 108 -14.65 9.12 -19.48
C ILE A 108 -15.50 8.60 -20.63
N CYS A 109 -15.15 8.96 -21.86
CA CYS A 109 -15.91 8.53 -23.04
C CYS A 109 -15.84 7.01 -23.23
N GLN A 110 -16.83 6.45 -23.92
CA GLN A 110 -16.74 5.10 -24.44
C GLN A 110 -15.49 4.97 -25.33
N PHE A 111 -14.87 3.79 -25.32
CA PHE A 111 -13.63 3.48 -26.05
C PHE A 111 -12.42 4.31 -25.62
N SER A 112 -12.46 4.90 -24.42
CA SER A 112 -11.32 5.61 -23.87
C SER A 112 -10.29 4.64 -23.34
N ASP A 113 -9.04 4.86 -23.72
CA ASP A 113 -7.89 4.10 -23.24
C ASP A 113 -7.49 4.55 -21.84
N VAL A 114 -7.92 3.83 -20.81
CA VAL A 114 -7.67 4.18 -19.40
C VAL A 114 -6.26 3.83 -18.96
N GLY A 115 -5.59 2.93 -19.68
CA GLY A 115 -4.25 2.52 -19.35
C GLY A 115 -3.97 1.09 -19.76
N GLN A 116 -3.00 0.51 -19.08
CA GLN A 116 -2.51 -0.82 -19.36
C GLN A 116 -2.47 -1.63 -18.08
N CYS A 117 -2.45 -2.94 -18.24
CA CYS A 117 -2.26 -3.85 -17.14
C CYS A 117 -1.26 -4.94 -17.50
N THR A 118 -0.38 -5.21 -16.55
CA THR A 118 0.69 -6.20 -16.65
C THR A 118 0.48 -7.26 -15.56
N PRO A 119 0.81 -8.54 -15.81
CA PRO A 119 0.68 -9.57 -14.78
C PRO A 119 1.68 -9.28 -13.66
N ALA A 120 1.26 -9.41 -12.40
CA ALA A 120 2.17 -9.25 -11.28
C ALA A 120 3.20 -10.39 -11.28
N GLU A 121 4.49 -10.05 -11.32
CA GLU A 121 5.59 -11.02 -11.38
C GLU A 121 6.00 -11.55 -10.00
N ALA A 122 5.93 -10.69 -8.98
CA ALA A 122 6.22 -11.04 -7.60
C ALA A 122 5.45 -10.10 -6.66
N VAL A 123 4.99 -10.65 -5.54
CA VAL A 123 4.33 -9.91 -4.47
C VAL A 123 5.20 -10.03 -3.22
N VAL A 124 5.59 -8.90 -2.65
CA VAL A 124 6.36 -8.86 -1.40
C VAL A 124 5.39 -8.61 -0.25
N ASN A 125 5.15 -9.63 0.56
CA ASN A 125 4.35 -9.52 1.77
C ASN A 125 5.18 -8.87 2.88
N LEU A 126 4.94 -7.59 3.15
CA LEU A 126 5.65 -6.84 4.19
C LEU A 126 5.23 -7.22 5.62
N GLU A 127 4.11 -7.93 5.78
CA GLU A 127 3.64 -8.36 7.10
C GLU A 127 4.51 -9.44 7.74
N THR A 128 5.24 -10.22 6.94
CA THR A 128 6.06 -11.35 7.39
C THR A 128 7.52 -10.99 7.63
N SER A 129 7.96 -9.75 7.35
CA SER A 129 9.25 -9.25 7.85
C SER A 129 9.11 -8.90 9.33
N THR A 130 8.87 -9.91 10.17
CA THR A 130 9.20 -9.81 11.60
C THR A 130 10.72 -9.78 11.71
N GLU A 131 11.32 -8.62 11.48
CA GLU A 131 12.62 -8.34 12.06
C GLU A 131 12.46 -8.56 13.57
N LYS A 132 13.03 -9.66 14.05
CA LYS A 132 12.98 -9.95 15.48
C LYS A 132 13.69 -8.79 16.17
N PRO A 133 13.03 -8.08 17.09
CA PRO A 133 13.64 -6.93 17.74
C PRO A 133 14.95 -7.38 18.38
N ALA A 134 16.01 -6.58 18.21
CA ALA A 134 17.30 -6.90 18.77
C ALA A 134 17.16 -7.06 20.29
N ALA A 135 17.94 -7.97 20.90
CA ALA A 135 17.84 -8.23 22.34
C ALA A 135 18.03 -6.97 23.20
N MET A 136 18.72 -5.96 22.66
CA MET A 136 18.93 -4.65 23.28
C MET A 136 17.66 -3.77 23.29
N GLU A 137 16.88 -3.79 22.22
CA GLU A 137 15.60 -3.05 22.11
C GLU A 137 14.56 -3.59 23.11
N LYS A 138 14.51 -4.92 23.28
CA LYS A 138 13.60 -5.55 24.25
C LYS A 138 13.88 -5.16 25.70
N LYS A 139 15.16 -5.02 26.07
CA LYS A 139 15.57 -4.61 27.43
C LYS A 139 15.17 -3.17 27.73
N HIS A 140 15.33 -2.26 26.78
CA HIS A 140 14.89 -0.87 26.96
C HIS A 140 13.35 -0.78 27.05
N LEU A 141 12.64 -1.57 26.25
CA LEU A 141 11.18 -1.59 26.23
C LEU A 141 10.57 -2.11 27.54
N ASP A 142 11.19 -3.10 28.19
CA ASP A 142 10.69 -3.66 29.46
C ASP A 142 10.57 -2.60 30.58
N GLY A 143 11.45 -1.59 30.60
CA GLY A 143 11.37 -0.46 31.52
C GLY A 143 10.11 0.37 31.30
N TYR A 144 9.82 0.71 30.05
CA TYR A 144 8.62 1.47 29.66
C TYR A 144 7.33 0.67 29.81
N ILE A 145 7.34 -0.62 29.49
CA ILE A 145 6.17 -1.50 29.64
C ILE A 145 5.70 -1.49 31.11
N LYS A 146 6.64 -1.55 32.06
CA LYS A 146 6.29 -1.52 33.50
C LYS A 146 5.59 -0.21 33.89
N GLU A 147 6.03 0.91 33.33
CA GLU A 147 5.44 2.23 33.57
C GLU A 147 4.07 2.37 32.88
N TRP A 148 3.98 2.04 31.58
CA TRP A 148 2.75 2.20 30.79
C TRP A 148 1.62 1.26 31.23
N THR A 149 1.96 0.11 31.81
CA THR A 149 0.97 -0.90 32.22
C THR A 149 0.73 -0.96 33.73
N HIS A 150 1.16 0.06 34.49
CA HIS A 150 1.07 0.05 35.95
C HIS A 150 -0.37 -0.04 36.47
N GLN A 151 -1.34 0.53 35.75
CA GLN A 151 -2.78 0.53 36.11
C GLN A 151 -3.57 -0.65 35.54
N LEU A 152 -2.95 -1.49 34.70
CA LEU A 152 -3.63 -2.63 34.09
C LEU A 152 -3.68 -3.83 35.03
N SER A 153 -4.73 -4.64 34.89
CA SER A 153 -4.82 -5.93 35.57
C SER A 153 -3.70 -6.88 35.09
N PRO A 154 -3.38 -7.96 35.85
CA PRO A 154 -2.31 -8.87 35.47
C PRO A 154 -2.49 -9.53 34.09
N SER A 155 -3.73 -9.84 33.71
CA SER A 155 -4.06 -10.45 32.42
C SER A 155 -3.89 -9.46 31.27
N GLU A 156 -4.35 -8.22 31.44
CA GLU A 156 -4.20 -7.13 30.46
C GLU A 156 -2.74 -6.72 30.32
N ARG A 157 -2.00 -6.65 31.43
CA ARG A 157 -0.56 -6.38 31.43
C ARG A 157 0.20 -7.40 30.58
N ASN A 158 -0.15 -8.69 30.67
CA ASN A 158 0.49 -9.72 29.86
C ASN A 158 0.18 -9.56 28.36
N LYS A 159 -1.09 -9.25 28.02
CA LYS A 159 -1.50 -8.98 26.62
C LYS A 159 -0.78 -7.73 26.07
N ALA A 160 -0.75 -6.65 26.84
CA ALA A 160 -0.06 -5.42 26.49
C ALA A 160 1.44 -5.65 26.30
N LYS A 161 2.08 -6.41 27.20
CA LYS A 161 3.48 -6.80 27.07
C LYS A 161 3.75 -7.57 25.77
N GLN A 162 2.93 -8.56 25.44
CA GLN A 162 3.08 -9.34 24.19
C GLN A 162 2.92 -8.45 22.95
N LEU A 163 1.94 -7.54 22.96
CA LEU A 163 1.71 -6.61 21.86
C LEU A 163 2.91 -5.66 21.67
N LEU A 164 3.38 -5.05 22.76
CA LEU A 164 4.51 -4.12 22.73
C LEU A 164 5.79 -4.82 22.29
N TRP A 165 6.02 -6.06 22.72
CA TRP A 165 7.15 -6.88 22.24
C TRP A 165 7.04 -7.25 20.76
N LYS A 166 5.83 -7.53 20.25
CA LYS A 166 5.60 -7.83 18.84
C LYS A 166 6.00 -6.67 17.94
N TYR A 167 5.72 -5.44 18.39
CA TYR A 167 6.02 -4.21 17.66
C TYR A 167 7.22 -3.45 18.26
N ALA A 168 8.14 -4.12 18.97
CA ALA A 168 9.22 -3.42 19.66
C ALA A 168 10.14 -2.63 18.71
N SER A 169 10.31 -3.09 17.47
CA SER A 169 11.09 -2.42 16.43
C SER A 169 10.48 -1.12 15.91
N THR A 170 9.19 -0.85 16.17
CA THR A 170 8.56 0.42 15.75
C THR A 170 8.87 1.56 16.72
N PHE A 171 9.33 1.26 17.93
CA PHE A 171 9.63 2.25 18.94
C PHE A 171 11.06 2.77 18.81
N ALA A 172 11.19 4.09 18.68
CA ALA A 172 12.47 4.80 18.76
C ALA A 172 12.98 4.86 20.22
N LEU A 173 13.43 3.72 20.76
CA LEU A 173 13.86 3.59 22.15
C LEU A 173 15.23 4.23 22.42
N THR A 174 16.03 4.45 21.37
CA THR A 174 17.34 5.11 21.44
C THR A 174 17.27 6.50 20.80
N LYS A 175 18.19 7.40 21.20
CA LYS A 175 18.27 8.77 20.66
C LYS A 175 18.58 8.82 19.15
N GLU A 176 19.10 7.72 18.61
CA GLU A 176 19.48 7.58 17.20
C GLU A 176 18.26 7.47 16.28
N HIS A 177 17.11 7.00 16.79
CA HIS A 177 15.87 6.83 16.03
C HIS A 177 14.83 7.95 16.27
N GLN A 178 15.17 8.96 17.07
CA GLN A 178 14.30 10.13 17.19
C GLN A 178 14.37 10.88 15.85
N GLY A 179 13.23 11.12 15.21
CA GLY A 179 13.11 11.79 13.89
C GLY A 179 13.67 13.22 13.82
N ARG A 180 14.50 13.62 14.79
CA ARG A 180 15.31 14.82 14.82
C ARG A 180 16.73 14.48 14.34
N THR A 181 16.99 14.79 13.08
CA THR A 181 18.35 14.76 12.54
C THR A 181 19.17 15.96 13.04
N SER A 182 20.43 15.73 13.43
CA SER A 182 21.39 16.80 13.74
C SER A 182 22.21 17.22 12.52
N VAL A 183 21.97 16.60 11.35
CA VAL A 183 22.72 16.81 10.11
C VAL A 183 22.59 18.26 9.63
N VAL A 184 21.41 18.86 9.77
CA VAL A 184 21.18 20.27 9.48
C VAL A 184 20.41 20.90 10.63
N LYS A 185 20.93 22.00 11.17
CA LYS A 185 20.23 22.84 12.14
C LYS A 185 19.84 24.13 11.44
N HIS A 186 18.54 24.44 11.39
CA HIS A 186 18.07 25.77 11.03
C HIS A 186 17.50 26.45 12.27
N GLU A 187 17.73 27.74 12.40
CA GLU A 187 17.10 28.58 13.41
C GLU A 187 16.05 29.45 12.70
N ILE A 188 14.80 29.38 13.15
CA ILE A 188 13.75 30.28 12.66
C ILE A 188 13.79 31.50 13.57
N ASN A 189 14.35 32.61 13.08
CA ASN A 189 14.30 33.88 13.80
C ASN A 189 12.87 34.42 13.80
N THR A 190 12.14 34.17 14.88
CA THR A 190 10.78 34.69 15.05
C THR A 190 10.77 36.12 15.60
N ALA A 191 11.93 36.70 15.97
CA ALA A 191 12.02 38.01 16.65
C ALA A 191 10.93 38.17 17.72
N ASP A 192 10.15 39.25 17.66
CA ASP A 192 9.04 39.54 18.59
C ASP A 192 7.69 38.98 18.11
N ALA A 193 7.67 38.15 17.05
CA ALA A 193 6.44 37.58 16.52
C ALA A 193 5.82 36.62 17.54
N ARG A 194 4.61 36.95 17.98
CA ARG A 194 3.86 36.11 18.94
C ARG A 194 3.44 34.80 18.27
N PRO A 195 3.45 33.67 18.99
CA PRO A 195 2.93 32.41 18.47
C PRO A 195 1.50 32.57 17.96
N ILE A 196 1.25 32.14 16.72
CA ILE A 196 -0.09 32.16 16.13
C ILE A 196 -0.79 30.85 16.50
N LYS A 197 -1.85 30.95 17.30
CA LYS A 197 -2.71 29.80 17.61
C LYS A 197 -3.65 29.54 16.44
N GLN A 198 -3.32 28.58 15.58
CA GLN A 198 -4.22 28.14 14.52
C GLN A 198 -5.16 27.04 15.05
N PRO A 199 -6.47 27.09 14.71
CA PRO A 199 -7.37 25.99 15.01
C PRO A 199 -6.94 24.72 14.24
N PRO A 200 -7.21 23.52 14.77
CA PRO A 200 -6.99 22.28 14.04
C PRO A 200 -7.69 22.33 12.68
N ARG A 201 -6.98 21.93 11.61
CA ARG A 201 -7.60 21.80 10.29
C ARG A 201 -8.72 20.75 10.37
N SER A 202 -9.87 21.06 9.79
CA SER A 202 -11.00 20.15 9.70
C SER A 202 -10.56 18.84 9.03
N VAL A 203 -10.89 17.71 9.67
CA VAL A 203 -10.63 16.39 9.10
C VAL A 203 -11.58 16.20 7.90
N PRO A 204 -11.09 15.69 6.75
CA PRO A 204 -11.98 15.38 5.63
C PRO A 204 -13.03 14.36 6.07
N LEU A 205 -14.29 14.61 5.73
CA LEU A 205 -15.35 13.63 5.93
C LEU A 205 -15.17 12.50 4.90
N ALA A 206 -15.04 11.28 5.39
CA ALA A 206 -15.04 10.05 4.59
C ALA A 206 -16.44 9.66 4.15
#